data_AF-A0A0H2REL9-F1
#
_entry.id   AF-A0A0H2REL9-F1
#
_cell.length_a   1.000
_cell.length_b   1.000
_cell.length_c   1.000
_cell.angle_alpha   90.00
_cell.angle_beta   90.00
_cell.angle_gamma   90.00
#
_symmetry.space_group_name_H-M   'P 1'
#
loop_
_entity.id
_entity.type
_entity.pdbx_description
1 polymer ?
#
loop_
_entity_poly.entity_id
_entity_poly.type
_entity_poly.pdbx_seq_one_letter_code
_entity_poly.pdbx_strand_id
1 'polypeptide(L)'
;MIAAAFTEARRQPTFSFDHVHIDNDDEPTSYLREEQKMENTMNFPTILVEGVAKCLSNEIGHFFDELATRNPRFPGVLSNPRRNDLRRMCLVHRSWTPIVQQIMRRRVRIHFQNILKRFLKGPHCGPWVVELWYIHDREYAPKKRKGKKGQVQGNKKSHWELLADLLLRLPNLRFLSVELRDDPFPGDSDLDTDEEESDSDEGLDETTSPQNEQDVEIDPEVEAMKSSLDAVYEKMALKDKINCKGIMAMIRAIGRLTSLEGLCILSDLFVTKMTEYATYRRRRYVPYLLPLLDEIPRLTKLKALHIRGWSGFYDIKTARGIEVTDEKVIAENGKVAAEEKELYLALAKKSPPPSLKTLILEIPHCRCDYLNWLQEPKGDYSLENLCVVFDEACSTLHVVKWATMLGMGDNVPQLLNLRVELTDEGIEEGFFEDFETELRDLAARKFLSQQTELKTLHIPPMLAAGVPNEIEELRLVLDTIPPEKSMYSNNALRTKIWKQRDHALRTIVEDDMPEMYDAFQLSITEKEDEYGDLVCDGKFARKLLPKTFKYCEDDLNCVDVGLVEEGPSARRMADFMLSGHVNGVTREDQGACSDSPKRRRSRFCSPSDSE
;
A
#
# COMPACT_ATOMS: atom_id res chain seq x y z
N MET A 1 -32.67 -21.89 15.63
CA MET A 1 -33.56 -20.87 15.03
C MET A 1 -32.84 -19.97 14.02
N ILE A 2 -31.82 -19.19 14.41
CA ILE A 2 -31.00 -18.40 13.45
C ILE A 2 -30.40 -19.28 12.36
N ALA A 3 -29.78 -20.41 12.74
CA ALA A 3 -29.28 -21.39 11.77
C ALA A 3 -30.36 -21.91 10.81
N ALA A 4 -31.59 -22.11 11.28
CA ALA A 4 -32.71 -22.56 10.45
C ALA A 4 -33.17 -21.48 9.45
N ALA A 5 -33.21 -20.21 9.87
CA ALA A 5 -33.47 -19.09 8.96
C ALA A 5 -32.38 -18.95 7.88
N PHE A 6 -31.11 -19.19 8.24
CA PHE A 6 -30.00 -19.24 7.27
C PHE A 6 -30.10 -20.43 6.32
N THR A 7 -30.50 -21.61 6.81
CA THR A 7 -30.72 -22.79 5.98
C THR A 7 -31.83 -22.55 4.97
N GLU A 8 -32.91 -21.87 5.38
CA GLU A 8 -34.03 -21.55 4.49
C GLU A 8 -33.66 -20.47 3.46
N ALA A 9 -32.94 -19.42 3.87
CA ALA A 9 -32.43 -18.40 2.94
C ALA A 9 -31.43 -18.96 1.92
N ARG A 10 -30.67 -20.02 2.27
CA ARG A 10 -29.78 -20.73 1.33
C ARG A 10 -30.51 -21.61 0.33
N ARG A 11 -31.76 -22.00 0.60
CA ARG A 11 -32.59 -22.82 -0.30
C ARG A 11 -33.31 -22.00 -1.36
N GLN A 12 -33.43 -20.69 -1.18
CA GLN A 12 -34.01 -19.83 -2.20
C GLN A 12 -33.04 -19.71 -3.40
N PRO A 13 -33.52 -19.89 -4.64
CA PRO A 13 -32.68 -19.77 -5.83
C PRO A 13 -32.09 -18.36 -5.92
N THR A 14 -30.80 -18.28 -6.26
CA THR A 14 -30.13 -17.00 -6.52
C THR A 14 -30.74 -16.36 -7.75
N PHE A 15 -31.64 -15.40 -7.57
CA PHE A 15 -32.12 -14.54 -8.65
C PHE A 15 -30.96 -13.67 -9.13
N SER A 16 -30.48 -13.94 -10.34
CA SER A 16 -29.65 -13.01 -11.11
C SER A 16 -30.53 -11.85 -11.56
N PHE A 17 -30.14 -10.62 -11.23
CA PHE A 17 -30.89 -9.40 -11.57
C PHE A 17 -30.58 -8.87 -12.98
N ASP A 18 -30.31 -9.77 -13.93
CA ASP A 18 -30.14 -9.40 -15.34
C ASP A 18 -31.38 -9.83 -16.12
N HIS A 19 -32.26 -8.85 -16.37
CA HIS A 19 -33.48 -8.88 -17.18
C HIS A 19 -34.68 -9.68 -16.64
N VAL A 20 -35.67 -8.95 -16.12
CA VAL A 20 -37.07 -9.43 -16.01
C VAL A 20 -37.96 -8.49 -16.82
N HIS A 21 -38.52 -9.02 -17.91
CA HIS A 21 -39.70 -8.50 -18.57
C HIS A 21 -40.91 -8.87 -17.71
N ILE A 22 -41.71 -7.89 -17.31
CA ILE A 22 -42.95 -8.10 -16.57
C ILE A 22 -44.09 -8.11 -17.59
N ASP A 23 -44.64 -9.30 -17.86
CA ASP A 23 -45.96 -9.44 -18.46
C ASP A 23 -46.98 -9.39 -17.31
N ASN A 24 -47.88 -8.41 -17.39
CA ASN A 24 -49.06 -8.31 -16.54
C ASN A 24 -50.18 -9.11 -17.19
N ASP A 25 -50.76 -10.06 -16.46
CA ASP A 25 -52.19 -10.35 -16.36
C ASP A 25 -52.36 -11.74 -15.73
N ASP A 26 -52.59 -11.78 -14.42
CA ASP A 26 -53.44 -12.76 -13.73
C ASP A 26 -53.47 -12.47 -12.22
N GLU A 27 -54.67 -12.33 -11.64
CA GLU A 27 -54.90 -12.10 -10.20
C GLU A 27 -54.56 -13.33 -9.34
N PRO A 28 -53.94 -13.12 -8.14
CA PRO A 28 -54.18 -14.03 -7.02
C PRO A 28 -54.48 -13.25 -5.72
N THR A 29 -55.76 -13.13 -5.35
CA THR A 29 -56.22 -12.41 -4.14
C THR A 29 -56.42 -13.29 -2.90
N SER A 30 -56.05 -14.58 -2.91
CA SER A 30 -56.18 -15.46 -1.72
C SER A 30 -54.88 -15.69 -0.93
N TYR A 31 -53.71 -15.59 -1.55
CA TYR A 31 -52.41 -15.79 -0.85
C TYR A 31 -52.01 -14.61 0.05
N LEU A 32 -52.38 -13.38 -0.32
CA LEU A 32 -51.98 -12.17 0.40
C LEU A 32 -52.61 -12.02 1.80
N ARG A 33 -53.71 -12.72 2.10
CA ARG A 33 -54.38 -12.65 3.42
C ARG A 33 -53.78 -13.58 4.48
N GLU A 34 -53.12 -14.67 4.08
CA GLU A 34 -52.40 -15.53 5.04
C GLU A 34 -51.00 -14.98 5.36
N GLU A 35 -50.32 -14.35 4.40
CA GLU A 35 -49.04 -13.68 4.63
C GLU A 35 -49.14 -12.56 5.67
N GLN A 36 -50.22 -11.76 5.65
CA GLN A 36 -50.46 -10.71 6.65
C GLN A 36 -50.70 -11.26 8.07
N LYS A 37 -51.17 -12.50 8.22
CA LYS A 37 -51.36 -13.13 9.54
C LYS A 37 -50.07 -13.70 10.12
N MET A 38 -49.16 -14.20 9.27
CA MET A 38 -47.84 -14.66 9.72
C MET A 38 -46.89 -13.50 10.06
N GLU A 39 -46.96 -12.36 9.37
CA GLU A 39 -46.12 -11.17 9.65
C GLU A 39 -46.23 -10.68 11.11
N ASN A 40 -47.37 -10.89 11.78
CA ASN A 40 -47.56 -10.46 13.17
C ASN A 40 -46.92 -11.39 14.23
N THR A 41 -46.38 -12.55 13.85
CA THR A 41 -45.90 -13.56 14.81
C THR A 41 -44.38 -13.73 14.90
N MET A 42 -43.59 -13.09 14.03
CA MET A 42 -42.13 -13.16 14.07
C MET A 42 -41.47 -11.78 14.18
N ASN A 43 -41.82 -11.01 15.21
CA ASN A 43 -41.01 -9.88 15.63
C ASN A 43 -39.70 -10.39 16.26
N PHE A 44 -38.72 -10.69 15.42
CA PHE A 44 -37.36 -10.93 15.88
C PHE A 44 -36.82 -9.65 16.52
N PRO A 45 -36.26 -9.71 17.74
CA PRO A 45 -35.65 -8.55 18.36
C PRO A 45 -34.57 -7.95 17.45
N THR A 46 -34.73 -6.67 17.10
CA THR A 46 -33.78 -5.88 16.28
C THR A 46 -32.34 -6.04 16.76
N ILE A 47 -32.15 -6.14 18.08
CA ILE A 47 -30.84 -6.33 18.72
C ILE A 47 -30.16 -7.65 18.33
N LEU A 48 -30.92 -8.73 18.11
CA LEU A 48 -30.36 -10.01 17.67
C LEU A 48 -29.93 -9.94 16.20
N VAL A 49 -30.72 -9.28 15.36
CA VAL A 49 -30.38 -9.09 13.94
C VAL A 49 -29.12 -8.23 13.80
N GLU A 50 -29.06 -7.14 14.55
CA GLU A 50 -27.88 -6.27 14.60
C GLU A 50 -26.65 -7.03 15.14
N GLY A 51 -26.82 -7.82 16.20
CA GLY A 51 -25.76 -8.66 16.76
C GLY A 51 -25.19 -9.65 15.74
N VAL A 52 -26.05 -10.41 15.04
CA VAL A 52 -25.63 -11.36 14.00
C VAL A 52 -24.95 -10.64 12.84
N ALA A 53 -25.52 -9.54 12.36
CA ALA A 53 -24.96 -8.79 11.25
C ALA A 53 -23.62 -8.14 11.63
N LYS A 54 -23.43 -7.71 12.89
CA LYS A 54 -22.13 -7.25 13.42
C LYS A 54 -21.13 -8.38 13.48
N CYS A 55 -21.51 -9.57 13.96
CA CYS A 55 -20.62 -10.75 13.95
C CYS A 55 -20.15 -11.08 12.53
N LEU A 56 -21.08 -11.15 11.57
CA LEU A 56 -20.73 -11.38 10.16
C LEU A 56 -19.86 -10.25 9.59
N SER A 57 -20.12 -9.00 9.96
CA SER A 57 -19.29 -7.87 9.56
C SER A 57 -17.88 -7.94 10.14
N ASN A 58 -17.71 -8.45 11.35
CA ASN A 58 -16.39 -8.66 11.95
C ASN A 58 -15.66 -9.82 11.26
N GLU A 59 -16.39 -10.87 10.83
CA GLU A 59 -15.85 -11.96 10.01
C GLU A 59 -15.46 -11.56 8.59
N ILE A 60 -15.88 -10.38 8.09
CA ILE A 60 -15.34 -9.83 6.83
C ILE A 60 -13.83 -9.55 6.98
N GLY A 61 -13.35 -9.33 8.20
CA GLY A 61 -11.95 -9.01 8.50
C GLY A 61 -11.68 -7.51 8.49
N HIS A 62 -10.43 -7.15 8.79
CA HIS A 62 -10.01 -5.75 8.81
C HIS A 62 -10.04 -5.14 7.41
N PHE A 63 -10.10 -3.81 7.32
CA PHE A 63 -10.05 -3.09 6.04
C PHE A 63 -8.78 -3.42 5.25
N PHE A 64 -7.63 -3.40 5.92
CA PHE A 64 -6.34 -3.74 5.31
C PHE A 64 -6.24 -5.21 4.90
N ASP A 65 -6.92 -6.14 5.60
CA ASP A 65 -6.97 -7.54 5.15
C ASP A 65 -7.68 -7.67 3.81
N GLU A 66 -8.80 -6.96 3.61
CA GLU A 66 -9.51 -6.95 2.32
C GLU A 66 -8.66 -6.25 1.24
N LEU A 67 -7.99 -5.15 1.59
CA LEU A 67 -7.04 -4.46 0.70
C LEU A 67 -5.88 -5.38 0.30
N ALA A 68 -5.42 -6.26 1.18
CA ALA A 68 -4.39 -7.25 0.89
C ALA A 68 -4.81 -8.34 -0.10
N THR A 69 -6.11 -8.60 -0.25
CA THR A 69 -6.62 -9.52 -1.29
C THR A 69 -6.61 -8.92 -2.69
N ARG A 70 -6.18 -7.66 -2.81
CA ARG A 70 -6.04 -6.97 -4.08
C ARG A 70 -4.97 -7.63 -4.93
N ASN A 71 -5.35 -7.99 -6.16
CA ASN A 71 -4.40 -8.16 -7.24
C ASN A 71 -4.38 -6.87 -8.10
N PRO A 72 -3.23 -6.19 -8.25
CA PRO A 72 -3.12 -4.99 -9.10
C PRO A 72 -3.47 -5.25 -10.56
N ARG A 73 -3.28 -6.48 -11.05
CA ARG A 73 -3.46 -6.85 -12.46
C ARG A 73 -4.88 -7.28 -12.80
N PHE A 74 -5.68 -7.65 -11.80
CA PHE A 74 -7.08 -8.00 -12.02
C PHE A 74 -7.99 -6.90 -11.47
N PRO A 75 -8.98 -6.42 -12.24
CA PRO A 75 -9.93 -5.39 -11.79
C PRO A 75 -10.91 -5.90 -10.73
N GLY A 76 -11.03 -7.23 -10.61
CA GLY A 76 -11.90 -7.89 -9.66
C GLY A 76 -11.15 -8.15 -8.36
N VAL A 77 -11.53 -7.45 -7.29
CA VAL A 77 -11.27 -7.98 -5.94
C VAL A 77 -12.33 -9.02 -5.67
N LEU A 78 -11.89 -10.18 -5.19
CA LEU A 78 -12.75 -11.28 -4.81
C LEU A 78 -13.80 -10.78 -3.82
N SER A 79 -15.07 -11.06 -4.10
CA SER A 79 -16.14 -10.70 -3.18
C SER A 79 -15.97 -11.52 -1.90
N ASN A 80 -15.81 -10.85 -0.76
CA ASN A 80 -15.82 -11.52 0.51
C ASN A 80 -17.16 -12.31 0.67
N PRO A 81 -17.14 -13.62 0.92
CA PRO A 81 -18.35 -14.43 1.01
C PRO A 81 -19.31 -13.95 2.10
N ARG A 82 -18.81 -13.36 3.19
CA ARG A 82 -19.63 -12.80 4.28
C ARG A 82 -20.43 -11.58 3.87
N ARG A 83 -19.98 -10.80 2.88
CA ARG A 83 -20.83 -9.74 2.30
C ARG A 83 -22.06 -10.32 1.62
N ASN A 84 -21.96 -11.51 1.00
CA ASN A 84 -23.12 -12.18 0.40
C ASN A 84 -24.06 -12.74 1.47
N ASP A 85 -23.54 -13.22 2.60
CA ASP A 85 -24.36 -13.63 3.74
C ASP A 85 -25.15 -12.44 4.31
N LEU A 86 -24.55 -11.24 4.43
CA LEU A 86 -25.28 -10.01 4.79
C LEU A 86 -26.34 -9.63 3.74
N ARG A 87 -26.04 -9.76 2.44
CA ARG A 87 -27.06 -9.55 1.39
C ARG A 87 -28.23 -10.51 1.54
N ARG A 88 -27.97 -11.79 1.84
CA ARG A 88 -29.01 -12.79 2.11
C ARG A 88 -29.82 -12.43 3.34
N MET A 89 -29.20 -11.91 4.41
CA MET A 89 -29.93 -11.43 5.58
C MET A 89 -30.92 -10.30 5.25
N CYS A 90 -30.60 -9.42 4.30
CA CYS A 90 -31.53 -8.40 3.83
C CYS A 90 -32.80 -8.97 3.18
N LEU A 91 -32.75 -10.22 2.68
CA LEU A 91 -33.87 -10.90 2.03
C LEU A 91 -34.71 -11.74 2.99
N VAL A 92 -34.23 -12.00 4.21
CA VAL A 92 -34.95 -12.83 5.19
C VAL A 92 -36.23 -12.15 5.66
N HIS A 93 -36.17 -10.85 5.98
CA HIS A 93 -37.33 -10.11 6.46
C HIS A 93 -37.16 -8.59 6.27
N ARG A 94 -38.26 -7.88 5.97
CA ARG A 94 -38.25 -6.42 5.71
C ARG A 94 -37.68 -5.59 6.86
N SER A 95 -37.87 -6.03 8.11
CA SER A 95 -37.34 -5.32 9.29
C SER A 95 -35.83 -5.52 9.48
N TRP A 96 -35.24 -6.54 8.85
CA TRP A 96 -33.80 -6.79 8.91
C TRP A 96 -33.04 -5.92 7.92
N THR A 97 -33.67 -5.64 6.76
CA THR A 97 -33.05 -4.90 5.67
C THR A 97 -32.42 -3.56 6.12
N PRO A 98 -33.09 -2.67 6.89
CA PRO A 98 -32.47 -1.40 7.29
C PRO A 98 -31.24 -1.57 8.18
N ILE A 99 -31.29 -2.51 9.14
CA ILE A 99 -30.22 -2.81 10.10
C ILE A 99 -28.99 -3.35 9.35
N VAL A 100 -29.23 -4.35 8.51
CA VAL A 100 -28.17 -5.03 7.76
C VAL A 100 -27.58 -4.09 6.71
N GLN A 101 -28.41 -3.31 6.02
CA GLN A 101 -27.93 -2.29 5.09
C GLN A 101 -27.08 -1.22 5.80
N GLN A 102 -27.45 -0.78 7.01
CA GLN A 102 -26.62 0.16 7.77
C GLN A 102 -25.22 -0.39 8.02
N ILE A 103 -25.12 -1.68 8.40
CA ILE A 103 -23.83 -2.36 8.61
C ILE A 103 -23.07 -2.50 7.29
N MET A 104 -23.72 -2.93 6.21
CA MET A 104 -23.11 -3.06 4.89
C MET A 104 -22.61 -1.72 4.32
N ARG A 105 -23.24 -0.60 4.68
CA ARG A 105 -22.83 0.75 4.24
C ARG A 105 -21.56 1.26 4.92
N ARG A 106 -21.08 0.61 5.99
CA ARG A 106 -19.86 1.03 6.69
C ARG A 106 -18.61 0.94 5.80
N ARG A 107 -18.55 -0.07 4.93
CA ARG A 107 -17.42 -0.31 4.01
C ARG A 107 -17.85 -0.21 2.55
N VAL A 108 -17.38 0.84 1.88
CA VAL A 108 -17.74 1.16 0.50
C VAL A 108 -16.53 0.95 -0.41
N ARG A 109 -16.77 0.32 -1.56
CA ARG A 109 -15.78 0.09 -2.61
C ARG A 109 -16.27 0.72 -3.91
N ILE A 110 -15.45 1.56 -4.54
CA ILE A 110 -15.81 2.31 -5.74
C ILE A 110 -14.71 2.13 -6.79
N HIS A 111 -15.06 1.57 -7.95
CA HIS A 111 -14.12 1.31 -9.06
C HIS A 111 -14.23 2.28 -10.22
N PHE A 112 -15.37 2.95 -10.35
CA PHE A 112 -15.70 3.69 -11.56
C PHE A 112 -16.33 5.02 -11.21
N GLN A 113 -16.05 6.03 -12.03
CA GLN A 113 -16.63 7.36 -11.89
C GLN A 113 -18.17 7.33 -11.93
N ASN A 114 -18.78 6.43 -12.71
CA ASN A 114 -20.24 6.30 -12.77
C ASN A 114 -20.82 5.78 -11.45
N ILE A 115 -20.16 4.80 -10.83
CA ILE A 115 -20.53 4.31 -9.49
C ILE A 115 -20.37 5.41 -8.46
N LEU A 116 -19.26 6.16 -8.52
CA LEU A 116 -19.01 7.31 -7.65
C LEU A 116 -20.14 8.35 -7.74
N LYS A 117 -20.53 8.75 -8.96
CA LYS A 117 -21.66 9.68 -9.20
C LYS A 117 -22.98 9.14 -8.64
N ARG A 118 -23.28 7.86 -8.87
CA ARG A 118 -24.50 7.23 -8.37
C ARG A 118 -24.49 7.15 -6.84
N PHE A 119 -23.36 6.80 -6.25
CA PHE A 119 -23.19 6.70 -4.81
C PHE A 119 -23.38 8.06 -4.13
N LEU A 120 -22.70 9.09 -4.65
CA LEU A 120 -22.86 10.48 -4.21
C LEU A 120 -24.32 10.93 -4.21
N LYS A 121 -25.08 10.64 -5.27
CA LYS A 121 -26.50 11.02 -5.35
C LYS A 121 -27.42 10.15 -4.50
N GLY A 122 -26.95 8.97 -4.08
CA GLY A 122 -27.75 7.98 -3.38
C GLY A 122 -27.90 8.29 -1.89
N PRO A 123 -28.98 7.78 -1.26
CA PRO A 123 -29.18 7.88 0.19
C PRO A 123 -28.21 7.00 1.00
N HIS A 124 -27.28 6.31 0.32
CA HIS A 124 -26.25 5.46 0.92
C HIS A 124 -24.94 6.19 1.18
N CYS A 125 -24.78 7.42 0.67
CA CYS A 125 -23.61 8.27 0.94
C CYS A 125 -23.88 9.17 2.15
N GLY A 126 -23.05 9.05 3.19
CA GLY A 126 -23.20 9.86 4.40
C GLY A 126 -22.29 9.43 5.55
N PRO A 127 -22.54 9.94 6.76
CA PRO A 127 -21.65 9.80 7.92
C PRO A 127 -21.57 8.37 8.49
N TRP A 128 -22.34 7.41 8.00
CA TRP A 128 -22.24 6.00 8.41
C TRP A 128 -21.14 5.25 7.67
N VAL A 129 -20.56 5.80 6.61
CA VAL A 129 -19.40 5.20 5.93
C VAL A 129 -18.16 5.44 6.79
N VAL A 130 -17.49 4.35 7.14
CA VAL A 130 -16.31 4.34 8.00
C VAL A 130 -15.07 3.93 7.21
N GLU A 131 -15.25 3.22 6.10
CA GLU A 131 -14.17 2.61 5.34
C GLU A 131 -14.46 2.81 3.84
N LEU A 132 -13.51 3.40 3.12
CA LEU A 132 -13.64 3.68 1.69
C LEU A 132 -12.41 3.16 0.95
N TRP A 133 -12.65 2.33 -0.05
CA TRP A 133 -11.66 1.93 -1.02
C TRP A 133 -12.06 2.46 -2.40
N TYR A 134 -11.36 3.49 -2.83
CA TYR A 134 -11.49 4.08 -4.16
C TYR A 134 -10.41 3.53 -5.08
N ILE A 135 -10.82 2.94 -6.20
CA ILE A 135 -9.93 2.49 -7.27
C ILE A 135 -10.25 3.32 -8.50
N HIS A 136 -9.29 4.13 -8.92
CA HIS A 136 -9.29 4.73 -10.24
C HIS A 136 -8.65 3.74 -11.21
N ASP A 137 -9.43 3.21 -12.14
CA ASP A 137 -8.93 2.35 -13.20
C ASP A 137 -9.36 2.90 -14.55
N ARG A 138 -8.39 3.37 -15.33
CA ARG A 138 -8.63 4.01 -16.63
C ARG A 138 -8.94 3.00 -17.74
N GLU A 139 -8.48 1.75 -17.63
CA GLU A 139 -8.69 0.73 -18.66
C GLU A 139 -10.18 0.40 -18.86
N TYR A 140 -10.94 0.45 -17.78
CA TYR A 140 -12.37 0.16 -17.77
C TYR A 140 -13.24 1.40 -17.95
N ALA A 141 -12.64 2.58 -18.15
CA ALA A 141 -13.41 3.72 -18.62
C ALA A 141 -14.03 3.32 -19.97
N PRO A 142 -15.38 3.33 -20.12
CA PRO A 142 -16.02 2.88 -21.34
C PRO A 142 -15.42 3.67 -22.50
N LYS A 143 -14.70 2.98 -23.40
CA LYS A 143 -14.07 3.59 -24.58
C LYS A 143 -15.15 4.44 -25.24
N LYS A 144 -14.98 5.77 -25.19
CA LYS A 144 -15.96 6.70 -25.77
C LYS A 144 -16.12 6.24 -27.21
N ARG A 145 -17.29 5.69 -27.55
CA ARG A 145 -17.60 5.33 -28.94
C ARG A 145 -17.27 6.57 -29.78
N LYS A 146 -16.41 6.44 -30.79
CA LYS A 146 -15.97 7.49 -31.72
C LYS A 146 -17.19 8.10 -32.44
N GLY A 147 -17.98 8.89 -31.71
CA GLY A 147 -19.35 9.20 -32.06
C GLY A 147 -19.68 10.65 -31.72
N LYS A 148 -19.73 11.46 -32.78
CA LYS A 148 -20.17 12.86 -32.85
C LYS A 148 -19.24 13.87 -32.15
N LYS A 149 -18.21 14.28 -32.91
CA LYS A 149 -17.55 15.59 -32.77
C LYS A 149 -18.66 16.66 -32.70
N GLY A 150 -18.75 17.43 -31.62
CA GLY A 150 -19.65 18.60 -31.57
C GLY A 150 -20.55 18.76 -30.33
N GLN A 151 -20.67 17.77 -29.43
CA GLN A 151 -21.39 18.02 -28.18
C GLN A 151 -20.45 18.60 -27.13
N VAL A 152 -20.49 19.93 -26.96
CA VAL A 152 -19.84 20.67 -25.88
C VAL A 152 -20.11 19.95 -24.57
N GLN A 153 -19.10 19.27 -24.02
CA GLN A 153 -19.18 18.64 -22.72
C GLN A 153 -19.21 19.77 -21.69
N GLY A 154 -20.40 20.29 -21.39
CA GLY A 154 -20.56 21.30 -20.33
C GLY A 154 -19.84 20.83 -19.07
N ASN A 155 -19.13 21.74 -18.38
CA ASN A 155 -18.19 21.51 -17.28
C ASN A 155 -18.47 20.25 -16.44
N LYS A 156 -18.00 19.09 -16.90
CA LYS A 156 -18.16 17.82 -16.18
C LYS A 156 -17.05 17.76 -15.15
N LYS A 157 -17.43 17.74 -13.86
CA LYS A 157 -16.50 17.45 -12.76
C LYS A 157 -15.67 16.22 -13.08
N SER A 158 -14.36 16.36 -12.90
CA SER A 158 -13.39 15.27 -12.95
C SER A 158 -13.72 14.21 -11.90
N HIS A 159 -13.19 13.00 -12.05
CA HIS A 159 -13.40 11.96 -11.04
C HIS A 159 -12.78 12.34 -9.69
N TRP A 160 -11.71 13.14 -9.70
CA TRP A 160 -11.06 13.67 -8.51
C TRP A 160 -11.91 14.68 -7.76
N GLU A 161 -12.54 15.63 -8.48
CA GLU A 161 -13.50 16.56 -7.86
C GLU A 161 -14.69 15.82 -7.25
N LEU A 162 -15.17 14.75 -7.92
CA LEU A 162 -16.23 13.91 -7.37
C LEU A 162 -15.75 13.13 -6.14
N LEU A 163 -14.50 12.68 -6.11
CA LEU A 163 -13.94 12.02 -4.94
C LEU A 163 -13.79 13.01 -3.79
N ALA A 164 -13.35 14.24 -4.06
CA ALA A 164 -13.30 15.32 -3.08
C ALA A 164 -14.69 15.59 -2.49
N ASP A 165 -15.71 15.78 -3.34
CA ASP A 165 -17.11 15.93 -2.92
C ASP A 165 -17.59 14.76 -2.05
N LEU A 166 -17.15 13.54 -2.38
CA LEU A 166 -17.47 12.35 -1.60
C LEU A 166 -16.84 12.42 -0.22
N LEU A 167 -15.52 12.60 -0.14
CA LEU A 167 -14.79 12.61 1.13
C LEU A 167 -15.33 13.67 2.10
N LEU A 168 -15.70 14.85 1.61
CA LEU A 168 -16.32 15.90 2.42
C LEU A 168 -17.66 15.48 3.06
N ARG A 169 -18.35 14.48 2.50
CA ARG A 169 -19.60 13.93 3.03
C ARG A 169 -19.40 12.74 3.97
N LEU A 170 -18.17 12.29 4.19
CA LEU A 170 -17.81 11.14 5.01
C LEU A 170 -16.99 11.57 6.25
N PRO A 171 -17.52 12.41 7.17
CA PRO A 171 -16.75 12.94 8.30
C PRO A 171 -16.29 11.87 9.30
N ASN A 172 -16.92 10.69 9.29
CA ASN A 172 -16.58 9.56 10.17
C ASN A 172 -15.70 8.51 9.48
N LEU A 173 -15.12 8.85 8.32
CA LEU A 173 -14.21 7.94 7.63
C LEU A 173 -12.97 7.69 8.50
N ARG A 174 -12.72 6.42 8.83
CA ARG A 174 -11.56 5.95 9.61
C ARG A 174 -10.50 5.32 8.74
N PHE A 175 -10.88 4.68 7.64
CA PHE A 175 -9.93 4.03 6.74
C PHE A 175 -10.19 4.46 5.29
N LEU A 176 -9.15 4.94 4.63
CA LEU A 176 -9.18 5.37 3.25
C LEU A 176 -8.06 4.69 2.46
N SER A 177 -8.43 4.03 1.36
CA SER A 177 -7.48 3.63 0.32
C SER A 177 -7.84 4.33 -0.98
N VAL A 178 -6.89 5.07 -1.54
CA VAL A 178 -6.97 5.68 -2.87
C VAL A 178 -5.97 4.99 -3.76
N GLU A 179 -6.47 4.28 -4.75
CA GLU A 179 -5.68 3.45 -5.63
C GLU A 179 -5.77 3.95 -7.07
N LEU A 180 -4.61 4.18 -7.70
CA LEU A 180 -4.49 4.75 -9.02
C LEU A 180 -3.86 3.73 -9.96
N ARG A 181 -4.69 3.23 -10.88
CA ARG A 181 -4.31 2.36 -11.99
C ARG A 181 -4.49 3.13 -13.28
N ASP A 182 -3.41 3.78 -13.70
CA ASP A 182 -3.31 4.36 -15.02
C ASP A 182 -2.27 3.53 -15.79
N ASP A 183 -2.76 2.64 -16.66
CA ASP A 183 -1.92 2.06 -17.70
C ASP A 183 -1.81 3.12 -18.83
N PRO A 184 -0.59 3.51 -19.23
CA PRO A 184 -0.38 4.43 -20.34
C PRO A 184 -0.85 3.86 -21.68
N PHE A 185 -1.15 2.55 -21.78
CA PHE A 185 -1.59 1.92 -23.02
C PHE A 185 -3.05 1.43 -22.99
N PRO A 186 -3.99 2.30 -23.37
CA PRO A 186 -5.16 1.88 -24.12
C PRO A 186 -5.01 2.28 -25.60
N GLY A 187 -3.93 1.88 -26.27
CA GLY A 187 -3.83 1.91 -27.72
C GLY A 187 -3.77 3.30 -28.38
N ASP A 188 -2.85 4.17 -27.95
CA ASP A 188 -2.45 5.39 -28.69
C ASP A 188 -1.67 5.08 -29.99
N SER A 189 -2.01 3.99 -30.70
CA SER A 189 -1.65 3.84 -32.11
C SER A 189 -2.44 4.78 -33.03
N ASP A 190 -3.39 5.55 -32.49
CA ASP A 190 -4.18 6.54 -33.23
C ASP A 190 -3.74 7.97 -32.88
N LEU A 191 -2.43 8.24 -32.95
CA LEU A 191 -1.93 9.61 -33.16
C LEU A 191 -2.30 10.04 -34.60
N ASP A 192 -3.59 10.18 -34.85
CA ASP A 192 -4.07 11.03 -35.94
C ASP A 192 -3.95 12.47 -35.42
N THR A 193 -2.86 13.12 -35.79
CA THR A 193 -2.74 14.57 -35.85
C THR A 193 -3.83 15.11 -36.76
N ASP A 194 -5.02 15.31 -36.21
CA ASP A 194 -6.05 16.15 -36.83
C ASP A 194 -5.49 17.59 -36.84
N GLU A 195 -5.03 18.02 -38.02
CA GLU A 195 -4.70 19.41 -38.32
C GLU A 195 -5.91 20.30 -37.95
N GLU A 196 -5.66 21.28 -37.09
CA GLU A 196 -6.65 22.23 -36.59
C GLU A 196 -7.14 23.15 -37.74
N GLU A 197 -8.39 23.00 -38.16
CA GLU A 197 -9.12 24.12 -38.78
C GLU A 197 -9.81 24.93 -37.68
N SER A 198 -9.27 26.13 -37.46
CA SER A 198 -9.79 27.14 -36.55
C SER A 198 -10.99 27.85 -37.16
N ASP A 199 -12.16 27.72 -36.55
CA ASP A 199 -13.23 28.71 -36.71
C ASP A 199 -13.70 29.17 -35.33
N SER A 200 -13.45 30.44 -35.06
CA SER A 200 -13.85 31.19 -33.87
C SER A 200 -15.35 31.50 -33.92
N ASP A 201 -16.07 31.20 -32.85
CA ASP A 201 -17.36 31.85 -32.59
C ASP A 201 -17.49 32.17 -31.09
N GLU A 202 -17.67 33.46 -30.81
CA GLU A 202 -17.79 34.04 -29.47
C GLU A 202 -19.25 34.00 -29.02
N GLY A 203 -19.51 33.39 -27.86
CA GLY A 203 -20.84 33.38 -27.25
C GLY A 203 -20.75 33.28 -25.73
N LEU A 204 -20.80 34.44 -25.07
CA LEU A 204 -20.93 34.62 -23.63
C LEU A 204 -22.31 34.15 -23.13
N ASP A 205 -22.35 33.40 -22.03
CA ASP A 205 -23.45 33.51 -21.08
C ASP A 205 -23.02 33.08 -19.67
N GLU A 206 -23.01 34.04 -18.75
CA GLU A 206 -22.74 33.87 -17.33
C GLU A 206 -24.03 33.49 -16.59
N THR A 207 -24.04 32.34 -15.91
CA THR A 207 -25.05 32.05 -14.89
C THR A 207 -24.40 31.61 -13.57
N THR A 208 -24.54 32.52 -12.61
CA THR A 208 -24.20 32.44 -11.19
C THR A 208 -24.75 31.20 -10.48
N SER A 209 -23.89 30.50 -9.74
CA SER A 209 -24.27 29.53 -8.70
C SER A 209 -24.13 30.16 -7.30
N PRO A 210 -24.97 29.78 -6.32
CA PRO A 210 -24.98 30.41 -5.01
C PRO A 210 -23.85 29.89 -4.11
N GLN A 211 -23.05 30.80 -3.58
CA GLN A 211 -22.08 30.55 -2.52
C GLN A 211 -22.80 30.59 -1.17
N ASN A 212 -22.61 29.55 -0.38
CA ASN A 212 -22.93 29.56 1.04
C ASN A 212 -21.77 28.83 1.74
N GLU A 213 -20.65 29.52 1.87
CA GLU A 213 -19.51 29.09 2.68
C GLU A 213 -19.53 29.92 3.96
N GLN A 214 -19.53 29.23 5.10
CA GLN A 214 -19.33 29.87 6.40
C GLN A 214 -17.87 30.30 6.48
N ASP A 215 -17.65 31.61 6.50
CA ASP A 215 -16.33 32.22 6.65
C ASP A 215 -15.71 31.82 7.99
N VAL A 216 -14.74 30.91 7.92
CA VAL A 216 -13.75 30.73 8.97
C VAL A 216 -12.71 31.82 8.74
N GLU A 217 -12.52 32.73 9.70
CA GLU A 217 -11.48 33.77 9.65
C GLU A 217 -10.10 33.07 9.54
N ILE A 218 -9.54 33.05 8.33
CA ILE A 218 -8.20 32.53 8.06
C ILE A 218 -7.27 33.73 7.92
N ASP A 219 -6.09 33.63 8.54
CA ASP A 219 -5.03 34.63 8.44
C ASP A 219 -4.66 34.90 6.96
N PRO A 220 -4.76 36.16 6.47
CA PRO A 220 -4.51 36.51 5.08
C PRO A 220 -3.07 36.19 4.60
N GLU A 221 -2.08 36.12 5.50
CA GLU A 221 -0.73 35.71 5.13
C GLU A 221 -0.64 34.21 4.81
N VAL A 222 -1.38 33.37 5.54
CA VAL A 222 -1.45 31.93 5.30
C VAL A 222 -2.18 31.64 4.00
N GLU A 223 -3.20 32.43 3.67
CA GLU A 223 -3.96 32.31 2.44
C GLU A 223 -3.14 32.72 1.21
N ALA A 224 -2.35 33.80 1.30
CA ALA A 224 -1.41 34.20 0.26
C ALA A 224 -0.33 33.14 -0.01
N MET A 225 0.23 32.53 1.06
CA MET A 225 1.23 31.47 0.91
C MET A 225 0.64 30.19 0.29
N LYS A 226 -0.59 29.81 0.66
CA LYS A 226 -1.31 28.69 0.04
C LYS A 226 -1.59 28.94 -1.43
N SER A 227 -2.02 30.15 -1.79
CA SER A 227 -2.25 30.54 -3.18
C SER A 227 -0.96 30.45 -4.01
N SER A 228 0.19 30.81 -3.43
CA SER A 228 1.49 30.64 -4.07
C SER A 228 1.85 29.16 -4.28
N LEU A 229 1.62 28.32 -3.27
CA LEU A 229 1.91 26.88 -3.35
C LEU A 229 1.04 26.17 -4.39
N ASP A 230 -0.23 26.52 -4.44
CA ASP A 230 -1.18 26.02 -5.43
C ASP A 230 -0.75 26.38 -6.85
N ALA A 231 -0.26 27.61 -7.07
CA ALA A 231 0.27 28.02 -8.36
C ALA A 231 1.52 27.21 -8.78
N VAL A 232 2.37 26.83 -7.82
CA VAL A 232 3.52 25.93 -8.08
C VAL A 232 3.02 24.55 -8.50
N TYR A 233 2.06 23.98 -7.77
CA TYR A 233 1.48 22.68 -8.11
C TYR A 233 0.75 22.69 -9.45
N GLU A 234 0.01 23.75 -9.78
CA GLU A 234 -0.66 23.90 -11.06
C GLU A 234 0.32 24.05 -12.23
N LYS A 235 1.45 24.75 -12.05
CA LYS A 235 2.51 24.81 -13.06
C LYS A 235 3.15 23.44 -13.28
N MET A 236 3.43 22.70 -12.21
CA MET A 236 3.94 21.32 -12.27
C MET A 236 2.96 20.39 -13.01
N ALA A 237 1.68 20.49 -12.70
CA ALA A 237 0.59 19.77 -13.33
C ALA A 237 0.45 20.00 -14.84
N LEU A 238 0.50 21.27 -15.24
CA LEU A 238 0.34 21.70 -16.63
C LEU A 238 1.43 21.09 -17.51
N LYS A 239 2.65 20.96 -17.00
CA LYS A 239 3.76 20.29 -17.70
C LYS A 239 3.46 18.84 -18.02
N ASP A 240 2.75 18.16 -17.12
CA ASP A 240 2.43 16.72 -17.23
C ASP A 240 1.08 16.45 -17.92
N LYS A 241 0.36 17.51 -18.36
CA LYS A 241 -1.01 17.42 -18.91
C LYS A 241 -2.00 16.76 -17.95
N ILE A 242 -1.75 16.81 -16.64
CA ILE A 242 -2.64 16.23 -15.63
C ILE A 242 -3.53 17.34 -15.06
N ASN A 243 -4.85 17.10 -15.00
CA ASN A 243 -5.75 18.02 -14.31
C ASN A 243 -5.57 17.91 -12.79
N CYS A 244 -4.83 18.85 -12.22
CA CYS A 244 -4.50 18.84 -10.80
C CYS A 244 -5.50 19.56 -9.91
N LYS A 245 -6.37 20.41 -10.47
CA LYS A 245 -7.40 21.09 -9.68
C LYS A 245 -8.24 20.08 -8.89
N GLY A 246 -8.71 19.03 -9.56
CA GLY A 246 -9.51 18.01 -8.89
C GLY A 246 -8.73 17.20 -7.87
N ILE A 247 -7.45 16.94 -8.13
CA ILE A 247 -6.58 16.18 -7.25
C ILE A 247 -6.27 16.98 -5.99
N MET A 248 -5.92 18.25 -6.13
CA MET A 248 -5.72 19.16 -5.00
C MET A 248 -6.98 19.28 -4.16
N ALA A 249 -8.16 19.36 -4.80
CA ALA A 249 -9.44 19.32 -4.10
C ALA A 249 -9.61 18.02 -3.30
N MET A 250 -9.25 16.87 -3.87
CA MET A 250 -9.26 15.59 -3.16
C MET A 250 -8.27 15.58 -1.99
N ILE A 251 -7.03 16.03 -2.17
CA ILE A 251 -5.99 16.04 -1.12
C ILE A 251 -6.42 16.93 0.06
N ARG A 252 -6.96 18.11 -0.23
CA ARG A 252 -7.54 18.99 0.81
C ARG A 252 -8.74 18.34 1.49
N ALA A 253 -9.57 17.61 0.76
CA ALA A 253 -10.67 16.87 1.35
C ALA A 253 -10.16 15.75 2.27
N ILE A 254 -9.06 15.07 1.92
CA ILE A 254 -8.39 14.10 2.81
C ILE A 254 -7.96 14.82 4.09
N GLY A 255 -7.27 15.95 4.00
CA GLY A 255 -6.82 16.74 5.16
C GLY A 255 -7.93 17.22 6.10
N ARG A 256 -9.21 17.16 5.68
CA ARG A 256 -10.39 17.48 6.51
C ARG A 256 -10.96 16.26 7.24
N LEU A 257 -10.44 15.05 7.01
CA LEU A 257 -10.91 13.82 7.63
C LEU A 257 -10.27 13.61 9.00
N THR A 258 -10.69 14.37 10.01
CA THR A 258 -10.12 14.32 11.37
C THR A 258 -10.35 12.98 12.10
N SER A 259 -11.23 12.13 11.57
CA SER A 259 -11.50 10.77 12.08
C SER A 259 -10.61 9.69 11.45
N LEU A 260 -9.79 10.04 10.46
CA LEU A 260 -9.00 9.09 9.69
C LEU A 260 -7.90 8.47 10.55
N GLU A 261 -7.90 7.15 10.67
CA GLU A 261 -6.92 6.35 11.41
C GLU A 261 -5.93 5.63 10.50
N GLY A 262 -6.35 5.29 9.28
CA GLY A 262 -5.50 4.62 8.30
C GLY A 262 -5.65 5.20 6.91
N LEU A 263 -4.52 5.53 6.27
CA LEU A 263 -4.47 6.07 4.92
C LEU A 263 -3.52 5.25 4.04
N CYS A 264 -4.04 4.73 2.93
CA CYS A 264 -3.27 4.08 1.88
C CYS A 264 -3.38 4.92 0.59
N ILE A 265 -2.26 5.43 0.09
CA ILE A 265 -2.17 6.05 -1.23
C ILE A 265 -1.34 5.13 -2.12
N LEU A 266 -2.04 4.41 -3.00
CA LEU A 266 -1.47 3.37 -3.83
C LEU A 266 -1.44 3.85 -5.27
N SER A 267 -0.28 4.28 -5.78
CA SER A 267 -0.15 4.57 -7.20
C SER A 267 0.63 3.48 -7.90
N ASP A 268 -0.05 2.80 -8.82
CA ASP A 268 0.54 1.91 -9.81
C ASP A 268 0.52 2.57 -11.19
N LEU A 269 0.59 3.91 -11.26
CA LEU A 269 0.68 4.62 -12.53
C LEU A 269 1.99 4.26 -13.22
N PHE A 270 1.94 3.71 -14.43
CA PHE A 270 3.13 3.33 -15.16
C PHE A 270 3.50 4.44 -16.15
N VAL A 271 4.67 5.07 -16.00
CA VAL A 271 5.19 5.94 -17.07
C VAL A 271 6.16 5.18 -17.94
N THR A 272 5.75 4.80 -19.14
CA THR A 272 6.66 4.30 -20.18
C THR A 272 7.36 5.48 -20.85
N LYS A 273 8.63 5.70 -20.51
CA LYS A 273 9.50 6.57 -21.30
C LYS A 273 10.41 5.70 -22.14
N MET A 274 10.40 5.89 -23.46
CA MET A 274 11.50 5.37 -24.28
C MET A 274 12.78 6.08 -23.84
N THR A 275 13.64 5.38 -23.12
CA THR A 275 15.06 5.73 -23.05
C THR A 275 15.72 5.31 -24.36
N GLU A 276 16.84 5.94 -24.75
CA GLU A 276 17.63 5.60 -25.95
C GLU A 276 18.02 4.11 -26.03
N TYR A 277 18.00 3.39 -24.89
CA TYR A 277 18.31 1.97 -24.79
C TYR A 277 17.10 1.01 -24.80
N ALA A 278 15.92 1.44 -25.26
CA ALA A 278 14.73 0.58 -25.46
C ALA A 278 14.25 -0.24 -24.23
N THR A 279 14.69 0.10 -23.01
CA THR A 279 14.18 -0.56 -21.78
C THR A 279 12.99 0.22 -21.24
N TYR A 280 11.81 -0.39 -21.35
CA TYR A 280 10.58 0.13 -20.75
C TYR A 280 10.70 0.03 -19.22
N ARG A 281 11.13 1.10 -18.56
CA ARG A 281 11.07 1.15 -17.09
C ARG A 281 9.68 1.56 -16.66
N ARG A 282 8.92 0.59 -16.15
CA ARG A 282 7.71 0.82 -15.36
C ARG A 282 8.10 1.61 -14.12
N ARG A 283 7.68 2.87 -14.01
CA ARG A 283 7.86 3.67 -12.80
C ARG A 283 6.51 4.01 -12.22
N ARG A 284 6.31 3.69 -10.94
CA ARG A 284 5.13 4.07 -10.14
C ARG A 284 5.23 5.56 -9.78
N TYR A 285 4.17 6.35 -9.99
CA TYR A 285 4.21 7.82 -9.78
C TYR A 285 3.03 8.37 -8.95
N VAL A 286 3.33 9.08 -7.86
CA VAL A 286 2.40 9.90 -7.07
C VAL A 286 2.81 11.35 -7.31
N PRO A 287 2.17 12.07 -8.25
CA PRO A 287 2.57 13.44 -8.60
C PRO A 287 2.36 14.46 -7.47
N TYR A 288 1.72 14.05 -6.39
CA TYR A 288 1.17 14.94 -5.36
C TYR A 288 1.57 14.53 -3.95
N LEU A 289 2.74 13.92 -3.82
CA LEU A 289 3.28 13.59 -2.51
C LEU A 289 3.40 14.85 -1.65
N LEU A 290 3.99 15.94 -2.16
CA LEU A 290 4.17 17.17 -1.39
C LEU A 290 2.85 17.80 -0.90
N PRO A 291 1.83 18.02 -1.78
CA PRO A 291 0.51 18.45 -1.31
C PRO A 291 -0.09 17.54 -0.23
N LEU A 292 0.09 16.23 -0.37
CA LEU A 292 -0.39 15.26 0.61
C LEU A 292 0.33 15.42 1.96
N LEU A 293 1.66 15.55 1.95
CA LEU A 293 2.46 15.81 3.14
C LEU A 293 2.05 17.13 3.82
N ASP A 294 1.62 18.14 3.06
CA ASP A 294 1.15 19.42 3.60
C ASP A 294 -0.15 19.30 4.41
N GLU A 295 -1.01 18.36 4.02
CA GLU A 295 -2.32 18.11 4.61
C GLU A 295 -2.29 17.04 5.73
N ILE A 296 -1.32 16.13 5.73
CA ILE A 296 -1.14 15.07 6.75
C ILE A 296 -1.15 15.59 8.20
N PRO A 297 -0.51 16.74 8.55
CA PRO A 297 -0.53 17.27 9.92
C PRO A 297 -1.92 17.54 10.49
N ARG A 298 -2.95 17.69 9.63
CA ARG A 298 -4.34 17.91 10.05
C ARG A 298 -5.05 16.62 10.47
N LEU A 299 -4.46 15.45 10.17
CA LEU A 299 -5.03 14.14 10.44
C LEU A 299 -4.66 13.67 11.86
N THR A 300 -5.23 14.31 12.87
CA THR A 300 -4.85 14.13 14.29
C THR A 300 -5.09 12.73 14.87
N LYS A 301 -5.79 11.84 14.15
CA LYS A 301 -6.04 10.45 14.53
C LYS A 301 -5.34 9.45 13.63
N LEU A 302 -4.57 9.89 12.64
CA LEU A 302 -3.89 9.01 11.69
C LEU A 302 -2.85 8.19 12.44
N LYS A 303 -3.02 6.87 12.48
CA LYS A 303 -2.11 5.92 13.14
C LYS A 303 -1.17 5.25 12.17
N ALA A 304 -1.66 4.99 10.95
CA ALA A 304 -0.95 4.21 9.97
C ALA A 304 -1.03 4.87 8.58
N LEU A 305 0.11 5.02 7.93
CA LEU A 305 0.23 5.61 6.60
C LEU A 305 0.99 4.66 5.68
N HIS A 306 0.38 4.30 4.56
CA HIS A 306 1.02 3.52 3.50
C HIS A 306 1.05 4.34 2.22
N ILE A 307 2.25 4.64 1.76
CA ILE A 307 2.47 5.30 0.48
C ILE A 307 3.13 4.27 -0.43
N ARG A 308 2.63 4.18 -1.67
CA ARG A 308 3.23 3.40 -2.75
C ARG A 308 3.38 4.26 -3.99
N GLY A 309 4.58 4.22 -4.57
CA GLY A 309 4.82 4.67 -5.93
C GLY A 309 5.07 6.16 -6.10
N TRP A 310 5.94 6.78 -5.30
CA TRP A 310 6.26 8.20 -5.42
C TRP A 310 7.56 8.44 -6.21
N SER A 311 7.56 8.28 -7.52
CA SER A 311 8.74 8.73 -8.28
C SER A 311 8.66 10.24 -8.50
N GLY A 312 9.55 11.03 -7.92
CA GLY A 312 9.72 12.40 -8.40
C GLY A 312 10.12 12.32 -9.88
N PHE A 313 9.22 12.68 -10.81
CA PHE A 313 9.55 12.78 -12.24
C PHE A 313 10.68 13.81 -12.51
N TYR A 314 10.97 14.61 -11.48
CA TYR A 314 11.93 15.70 -11.45
C TYR A 314 13.39 15.28 -11.34
N ASP A 315 13.71 13.99 -11.18
CA ASP A 315 15.09 13.55 -11.37
C ASP A 315 15.41 13.34 -12.86
N ILE A 316 15.23 14.42 -13.64
CA ILE A 316 15.60 14.53 -15.05
C ILE A 316 17.12 14.27 -15.22
N LYS A 317 17.91 14.59 -14.18
CA LYS A 317 19.35 14.37 -14.15
C LYS A 317 19.69 12.88 -14.25
N THR A 318 19.02 12.04 -13.46
CA THR A 318 19.32 10.59 -13.44
C THR A 318 18.61 9.82 -14.55
N ALA A 319 17.43 10.28 -15.01
CA ALA A 319 16.64 9.56 -16.01
C ALA A 319 17.26 9.55 -17.41
N ARG A 320 18.22 10.44 -17.71
CA ARG A 320 18.81 10.51 -19.05
C ARG A 320 20.19 9.89 -19.15
N GLY A 321 20.99 9.80 -18.10
CA GLY A 321 22.42 9.43 -18.25
C GLY A 321 23.19 10.33 -19.22
N ILE A 322 22.56 11.42 -19.69
CA ILE A 322 23.09 12.42 -20.59
C ILE A 322 23.58 13.53 -19.67
N GLU A 323 24.87 13.85 -19.74
CA GLU A 323 25.37 15.13 -19.27
C GLU A 323 24.56 16.21 -19.97
N VAL A 324 23.59 16.78 -19.25
CA VAL A 324 22.75 17.85 -19.78
C VAL A 324 23.63 19.08 -19.92
N THR A 325 24.21 19.28 -21.10
CA THR A 325 24.98 20.48 -21.46
C THR A 325 24.09 21.62 -21.92
N ASP A 326 22.78 21.38 -22.08
CA ASP A 326 21.82 22.39 -22.49
C ASP A 326 21.53 23.37 -21.34
N GLU A 327 22.03 24.60 -21.47
CA GLU A 327 21.86 25.71 -20.52
C GLU A 327 20.38 25.98 -20.19
N LYS A 328 19.44 25.74 -21.12
CA LYS A 328 18.01 25.91 -20.85
C LYS A 328 17.48 24.89 -19.86
N VAL A 329 17.90 23.63 -20.00
CA VAL A 329 17.52 22.56 -19.08
C VAL A 329 18.18 22.76 -17.73
N ILE A 330 19.42 23.27 -17.69
CA ILE A 330 20.10 23.64 -16.43
C ILE A 330 19.33 24.77 -15.72
N ALA A 331 18.93 25.82 -16.44
CA ALA A 331 18.17 26.94 -15.86
C ALA A 331 16.77 26.54 -15.38
N GLU A 332 16.04 25.72 -16.14
CA GLU A 332 14.76 25.16 -15.71
C GLU A 332 14.91 24.26 -14.49
N ASN A 333 15.93 23.40 -14.46
CA ASN A 333 16.22 22.56 -13.30
C ASN A 333 16.57 23.39 -12.06
N GLY A 334 17.27 24.52 -12.23
CA GLY A 334 17.56 25.46 -11.14
C GLY A 334 16.30 26.07 -10.52
N LYS A 335 15.30 26.41 -11.35
CA LYS A 335 14.01 26.92 -10.87
C LYS A 335 13.19 25.86 -10.14
N VAL A 336 13.09 24.65 -10.72
CA VAL A 336 12.36 23.53 -10.09
C VAL A 336 13.00 23.17 -8.74
N ALA A 337 14.33 23.11 -8.66
CA ALA A 337 15.02 22.85 -7.40
C ALA A 337 14.79 23.94 -6.35
N ALA A 338 14.64 25.21 -6.76
CA ALA A 338 14.31 26.30 -5.86
C ALA A 338 12.88 26.18 -5.32
N GLU A 339 11.90 25.88 -6.19
CA GLU A 339 10.50 25.64 -5.79
C GLU A 339 10.37 24.40 -4.88
N GLU A 340 11.06 23.30 -5.19
CA GLU A 340 11.19 22.12 -4.32
C GLU A 340 11.74 22.49 -2.94
N LYS A 341 12.80 23.31 -2.91
CA LYS A 341 13.40 23.75 -1.66
C LYS A 341 12.45 24.61 -0.85
N GLU A 342 11.67 25.49 -1.46
CA GLU A 342 10.64 26.27 -0.77
C GLU A 342 9.55 25.38 -0.17
N LEU A 343 9.11 24.38 -0.93
CA LEU A 343 8.16 23.36 -0.49
C LEU A 343 8.72 22.56 0.70
N TYR A 344 9.97 22.12 0.61
CA TYR A 344 10.67 21.44 1.70
C TYR A 344 10.75 22.34 2.94
N LEU A 345 11.09 23.62 2.78
CA LEU A 345 11.15 24.59 3.88
C LEU A 345 9.77 24.82 4.52
N ALA A 346 8.69 24.78 3.74
CA ALA A 346 7.34 24.85 4.27
C ALA A 346 6.99 23.60 5.10
N LEU A 347 7.30 22.41 4.60
CA LEU A 347 7.14 21.15 5.33
C LEU A 347 8.03 21.09 6.59
N ALA A 348 9.26 21.62 6.51
CA ALA A 348 10.20 21.71 7.62
C ALA A 348 9.71 22.60 8.77
N LYS A 349 8.65 23.41 8.59
CA LYS A 349 7.99 24.13 9.69
C LYS A 349 6.84 23.34 10.33
N LYS A 350 6.38 22.27 9.69
CA LYS A 350 5.29 21.41 10.15
C LYS A 350 5.84 20.11 10.73
N SER A 351 5.04 19.46 11.57
CA SER A 351 5.31 18.12 12.09
C SER A 351 4.27 17.15 11.55
N PRO A 352 4.62 15.89 11.25
CA PRO A 352 3.63 14.84 11.11
C PRO A 352 2.75 14.75 12.38
N PRO A 353 1.52 14.21 12.28
CA PRO A 353 0.62 14.13 13.41
C PRO A 353 1.19 13.18 14.49
N PRO A 354 1.16 13.54 15.79
CA PRO A 354 1.72 12.71 16.86
C PRO A 354 1.11 11.31 16.97
N SER A 355 -0.11 11.13 16.44
CA SER A 355 -0.80 9.84 16.39
C SER A 355 -0.19 8.86 15.40
N LEU A 356 0.61 9.32 14.42
CA LEU A 356 1.14 8.47 13.35
C LEU A 356 2.29 7.64 13.91
N LYS A 357 2.09 6.33 14.01
CA LYS A 357 3.05 5.37 14.59
C LYS A 357 3.59 4.38 13.59
N THR A 358 2.83 4.07 12.54
CA THR A 358 3.22 3.09 11.52
C THR A 358 3.32 3.73 10.16
N LEU A 359 4.46 3.54 9.50
CA LEU A 359 4.73 4.05 8.17
C LEU A 359 5.19 2.91 7.25
N ILE A 360 4.54 2.79 6.10
CA ILE A 360 4.96 1.91 5.02
C ILE A 360 5.31 2.75 3.81
N LEU A 361 6.53 2.55 3.33
CA LEU A 361 7.11 3.21 2.19
C LEU A 361 7.55 2.17 1.15
N GLU A 362 6.86 2.10 0.02
CA GLU A 362 7.40 1.49 -1.21
C GLU A 362 8.23 2.45 -2.11
N ILE A 363 9.52 2.60 -1.78
CA ILE A 363 10.48 3.57 -2.37
C ILE A 363 10.84 3.19 -3.83
N PRO A 364 10.65 4.10 -4.81
CA PRO A 364 11.25 3.95 -6.13
C PRO A 364 12.73 4.37 -6.14
N HIS A 365 13.47 3.98 -7.18
CA HIS A 365 14.92 4.21 -7.40
C HIS A 365 15.44 5.64 -7.14
N CYS A 366 14.61 6.68 -7.01
CA CYS A 366 15.06 8.06 -6.87
C CYS A 366 14.97 8.63 -5.45
N ARG A 367 15.93 9.51 -5.16
CA ARG A 367 16.09 10.30 -3.93
C ARG A 367 14.88 11.19 -3.68
N CYS A 368 14.43 11.28 -2.43
CA CYS A 368 13.32 12.13 -2.01
C CYS A 368 13.56 12.62 -0.58
N ASP A 369 14.23 13.77 -0.43
CA ASP A 369 14.62 14.32 0.88
C ASP A 369 13.39 14.61 1.77
N TYR A 370 12.19 14.76 1.18
CA TYR A 370 10.92 14.93 1.90
C TYR A 370 10.47 13.69 2.68
N LEU A 371 10.97 12.49 2.35
CA LEU A 371 10.63 11.30 3.13
C LEU A 371 11.25 11.35 4.52
N ASN A 372 12.39 12.03 4.66
CA ASN A 372 13.03 12.19 5.96
C ASN A 372 12.10 12.96 6.91
N TRP A 373 11.27 13.88 6.40
CA TRP A 373 10.24 14.56 7.21
C TRP A 373 9.24 13.60 7.85
N LEU A 374 8.94 12.45 7.21
CA LEU A 374 8.09 11.40 7.77
C LEU A 374 8.87 10.39 8.65
N GLN A 375 10.19 10.46 8.71
CA GLN A 375 11.02 9.49 9.42
C GLN A 375 11.68 10.11 10.65
N GLU A 376 12.00 11.40 10.60
CA GLU A 376 12.63 12.14 11.70
C GLU A 376 11.61 12.46 12.80
N PRO A 377 11.93 12.20 14.08
CA PRO A 377 11.09 12.60 15.18
C PRO A 377 11.05 14.14 15.30
N LYS A 378 9.87 14.68 15.60
CA LYS A 378 9.65 16.13 15.62
C LYS A 378 8.52 16.53 16.55
N GLY A 379 8.83 17.35 17.55
CA GLY A 379 7.85 17.68 18.59
C GLY A 379 7.36 16.41 19.28
N ASP A 380 6.04 16.21 19.32
CA ASP A 380 5.42 15.01 19.89
C ASP A 380 5.34 13.82 18.91
N TYR A 381 5.72 14.03 17.65
CA TYR A 381 5.76 12.96 16.66
C TYR A 381 7.01 12.09 16.82
N SER A 382 6.78 10.79 16.98
CA SER A 382 7.82 9.77 16.93
C SER A 382 7.27 8.51 16.28
N LEU A 383 7.96 8.05 15.23
CA LEU A 383 7.62 6.84 14.50
C LEU A 383 8.05 5.61 15.30
N GLU A 384 7.18 4.59 15.36
CA GLU A 384 7.46 3.33 16.07
C GLU A 384 7.70 2.17 15.10
N ASN A 385 6.98 2.14 13.97
CA ASN A 385 7.03 1.04 13.01
C ASN A 385 7.32 1.57 11.62
N LEU A 386 8.42 1.11 11.02
CA LEU A 386 8.82 1.50 9.67
C LEU A 386 8.98 0.26 8.79
N CYS A 387 8.24 0.22 7.69
CA CYS A 387 8.47 -0.74 6.61
C CYS A 387 8.89 0.00 5.34
N VAL A 388 10.04 -0.38 4.80
CA VAL A 388 10.56 0.14 3.54
C VAL A 388 10.65 -0.99 2.53
N VAL A 389 9.97 -0.83 1.40
CA VAL A 389 10.01 -1.78 0.28
C VAL A 389 10.67 -1.07 -0.89
N PHE A 390 11.83 -1.56 -1.30
CA PHE A 390 12.54 -1.01 -2.45
C PHE A 390 12.00 -1.64 -3.73
N ASP A 391 11.76 -0.80 -4.74
CA ASP A 391 11.41 -1.25 -6.10
C ASP A 391 12.50 -2.17 -6.67
N GLU A 392 12.15 -3.07 -7.59
CA GLU A 392 13.06 -4.03 -8.24
C GLU A 392 14.22 -3.34 -8.96
N ALA A 393 14.03 -2.09 -9.37
CA ALA A 393 15.09 -1.30 -9.98
C ALA A 393 16.14 -0.78 -8.98
N CYS A 394 15.87 -0.80 -7.68
CA CYS A 394 16.79 -0.29 -6.66
C CYS A 394 17.95 -1.26 -6.44
N SER A 395 19.17 -0.76 -6.59
CA SER A 395 20.36 -1.48 -6.15
C SER A 395 20.62 -1.34 -4.65
N THR A 396 21.48 -2.21 -4.11
CA THR A 396 22.03 -2.15 -2.75
C THR A 396 22.53 -0.76 -2.35
N LEU A 397 23.16 -0.02 -3.27
CA LEU A 397 23.64 1.34 -3.00
C LEU A 397 22.50 2.30 -2.62
N HIS A 398 21.29 2.11 -3.14
CA HIS A 398 20.13 2.92 -2.77
C HIS A 398 19.72 2.66 -1.32
N VAL A 399 19.79 1.40 -0.89
CA VAL A 399 19.48 1.00 0.48
C VAL A 399 20.53 1.52 1.45
N VAL A 400 21.82 1.40 1.12
CA VAL A 400 22.93 1.98 1.89
C VAL A 400 22.76 3.48 2.03
N LYS A 401 22.46 4.20 0.94
CA LYS A 401 22.20 5.64 0.97
C LYS A 401 21.02 5.98 1.88
N TRP A 402 19.91 5.25 1.77
CA TRP A 402 18.76 5.42 2.64
C TRP A 402 19.11 5.20 4.12
N ALA A 403 19.74 4.07 4.46
CA ALA A 403 20.15 3.76 5.82
C ALA A 403 21.11 4.80 6.39
N THR A 404 22.08 5.25 5.58
CA THR A 404 23.03 6.30 5.99
C THR A 404 22.32 7.61 6.26
N MET A 405 21.34 8.01 5.44
CA MET A 405 20.58 9.25 5.69
C MET A 405 19.76 9.15 6.98
N LEU A 406 19.10 8.02 7.20
CA LEU A 406 18.31 7.78 8.40
C LEU A 406 19.18 7.80 9.66
N GLY A 407 20.44 7.32 9.57
CA GLY A 407 21.41 7.32 10.67
C GLY A 407 22.39 8.49 10.75
N MET A 408 22.26 9.51 9.87
CA MET A 408 23.11 10.71 9.91
C MET A 408 22.40 11.95 10.44
N GLY A 409 21.09 11.87 10.67
CA GLY A 409 20.35 12.96 11.31
C GLY A 409 20.74 13.11 12.78
N ASP A 410 20.67 14.33 13.29
CA ASP A 410 20.81 14.61 14.73
C ASP A 410 19.67 13.96 15.55
N ASN A 411 18.57 13.63 14.87
CA ASN A 411 17.34 13.08 15.42
C ASN A 411 17.01 11.74 14.74
N VAL A 412 17.66 10.68 15.20
CA VAL A 412 17.38 9.32 14.71
C VAL A 412 16.07 8.83 15.34
N PRO A 413 15.10 8.33 14.56
CA PRO A 413 13.88 7.77 15.15
C PRO A 413 14.22 6.56 16.03
N GLN A 414 13.56 6.47 17.19
CA GLN A 414 13.62 5.29 18.05
C GLN A 414 12.55 4.30 17.58
N LEU A 415 12.90 3.49 16.59
CA LEU A 415 11.98 2.50 16.02
C LEU A 415 11.85 1.30 16.96
N LEU A 416 10.63 0.81 17.13
CA LEU A 416 10.35 -0.47 17.78
C LEU A 416 10.41 -1.62 16.78
N ASN A 417 9.91 -1.40 15.56
CA ASN A 417 9.86 -2.42 14.53
C ASN A 417 10.35 -1.86 13.20
N LEU A 418 11.33 -2.54 12.60
CA LEU A 418 11.87 -2.18 11.29
C LEU A 418 11.76 -3.35 10.32
N ARG A 419 11.21 -3.08 9.14
CA ARG A 419 11.22 -4.01 8.01
C ARG A 419 11.79 -3.36 6.77
N VAL A 420 12.74 -4.02 6.12
CA VAL A 420 13.31 -3.64 4.83
C VAL A 420 13.12 -4.80 3.86
N GLU A 421 12.44 -4.55 2.75
CA GLU A 421 12.31 -5.48 1.63
C GLU A 421 13.13 -4.95 0.45
N LEU A 422 14.05 -5.76 -0.06
CA LEU A 422 14.87 -5.45 -1.22
C LEU A 422 15.00 -6.69 -2.08
N THR A 423 14.87 -6.51 -3.40
CA THR A 423 15.19 -7.55 -4.36
C THR A 423 16.71 -7.78 -4.40
N ASP A 424 17.19 -8.69 -3.57
CA ASP A 424 18.62 -9.02 -3.46
C ASP A 424 19.00 -10.14 -4.44
N GLU A 425 19.78 -9.84 -5.48
CA GLU A 425 20.31 -10.86 -6.39
C GLU A 425 21.50 -11.65 -5.80
N GLY A 426 21.86 -11.38 -4.54
CA GLY A 426 23.07 -11.89 -3.89
C GLY A 426 24.28 -10.99 -4.19
N ILE A 427 25.37 -11.24 -3.47
CA ILE A 427 26.65 -10.55 -3.69
C ILE A 427 27.34 -11.20 -4.90
N GLU A 428 27.65 -10.40 -5.93
CA GLU A 428 28.43 -10.87 -7.08
C GLU A 428 29.94 -10.88 -6.78
N GLU A 429 30.55 -12.07 -6.81
CA GLU A 429 32.01 -12.28 -6.75
C GLU A 429 32.75 -11.39 -7.77
N GLY A 430 33.45 -10.34 -7.31
CA GLY A 430 33.97 -9.26 -8.16
C GLY A 430 34.85 -8.21 -7.47
N PHE A 431 35.64 -7.46 -8.26
CA PHE A 431 36.68 -6.53 -7.78
C PHE A 431 36.18 -5.34 -6.93
N PHE A 432 34.88 -5.04 -6.94
CA PHE A 432 34.26 -3.97 -6.14
C PHE A 432 33.65 -4.49 -4.83
N GLU A 433 33.72 -5.79 -4.56
CA GLU A 433 33.10 -6.42 -3.40
C GLU A 433 33.61 -5.87 -2.08
N ASP A 434 34.92 -5.73 -1.90
CA ASP A 434 35.50 -5.31 -0.62
C ASP A 434 34.99 -3.92 -0.23
N PHE A 435 34.98 -2.97 -1.17
CA PHE A 435 34.54 -1.61 -0.90
C PHE A 435 33.02 -1.53 -0.68
N GLU A 436 32.23 -2.21 -1.51
CA GLU A 436 30.77 -2.20 -1.33
C GLU A 436 30.35 -2.92 -0.05
N THR A 437 31.07 -3.97 0.35
CA THR A 437 30.81 -4.69 1.61
C THR A 437 31.18 -3.82 2.79
N GLU A 438 32.37 -3.20 2.80
CA GLU A 438 32.78 -2.28 3.86
C GLU A 438 31.81 -1.09 4.00
N LEU A 439 31.34 -0.53 2.88
CA LEU A 439 30.37 0.56 2.90
C LEU A 439 29.00 0.11 3.43
N ARG A 440 28.55 -1.09 3.05
CA ARG A 440 27.32 -1.70 3.57
C ARG A 440 27.40 -1.92 5.07
N ASP A 441 28.47 -2.55 5.53
CA ASP A 441 28.69 -2.86 6.94
C ASP A 441 28.78 -1.59 7.77
N LEU A 442 29.50 -0.59 7.28
CA LEU A 442 29.59 0.71 7.92
C LEU A 442 28.22 1.39 8.03
N ALA A 443 27.43 1.36 6.95
CA ALA A 443 26.09 1.96 6.96
C ALA A 443 25.13 1.20 7.88
N ALA A 444 25.13 -0.13 7.83
CA ALA A 444 24.31 -0.99 8.69
C ALA A 444 24.68 -0.83 10.16
N ARG A 445 25.97 -0.94 10.52
CA ARG A 445 26.46 -0.73 11.89
C ARG A 445 26.13 0.67 12.39
N LYS A 446 26.35 1.70 11.58
CA LYS A 446 26.04 3.08 11.98
C LYS A 446 24.56 3.28 12.21
N PHE A 447 23.71 2.78 11.31
CA PHE A 447 22.28 2.92 11.43
C PHE A 447 21.72 2.11 12.61
N LEU A 448 22.06 0.82 12.71
CA LEU A 448 21.51 -0.08 13.72
C LEU A 448 22.02 0.23 15.14
N SER A 449 23.27 0.67 15.30
CA SER A 449 23.81 1.08 16.61
C SER A 449 23.08 2.28 17.24
N GLN A 450 22.32 3.03 16.44
CA GLN A 450 21.51 4.15 16.91
C GLN A 450 20.07 3.74 17.25
N GLN A 451 19.65 2.52 16.90
CA GLN A 451 18.30 1.99 17.12
C GLN A 451 18.25 1.19 18.43
N THR A 452 18.37 1.88 19.57
CA THR A 452 18.47 1.23 20.89
C THR A 452 17.17 0.64 21.41
N GLU A 453 16.02 1.05 20.86
CA GLU A 453 14.68 0.58 21.28
C GLU A 453 14.10 -0.51 20.35
N LEU A 454 14.90 -0.98 19.40
CA LEU A 454 14.46 -1.91 18.37
C LEU A 454 14.15 -3.29 18.95
N LYS A 455 12.92 -3.76 18.72
CA LYS A 455 12.43 -5.07 19.18
C LYS A 455 12.39 -6.10 18.06
N THR A 456 11.88 -5.71 16.89
CA THR A 456 11.84 -6.60 15.73
C THR A 456 12.57 -5.99 14.55
N LEU A 457 13.39 -6.80 13.90
CA LEU A 457 14.21 -6.40 12.77
C LEU A 457 14.10 -7.42 11.64
N HIS A 458 13.48 -6.98 10.55
CA HIS A 458 13.23 -7.79 9.36
C HIS A 458 14.01 -7.18 8.20
N ILE A 459 15.18 -7.71 7.85
CA ILE A 459 16.09 -7.05 6.90
C ILE A 459 16.68 -8.03 5.89
N PRO A 460 17.08 -7.55 4.70
CA PRO A 460 17.89 -8.36 3.80
C PRO A 460 19.25 -8.67 4.46
N PRO A 461 19.86 -9.84 4.16
CA PRO A 461 21.11 -10.25 4.80
C PRO A 461 22.22 -9.21 4.70
N MET A 462 22.31 -8.49 3.58
CA MET A 462 23.32 -7.45 3.37
C MET A 462 23.29 -6.27 4.37
N LEU A 463 22.24 -6.14 5.19
CA LEU A 463 22.13 -5.12 6.24
C LEU A 463 22.29 -5.70 7.65
N ALA A 464 22.60 -6.99 7.79
CA ALA A 464 22.66 -7.68 9.07
C ALA A 464 23.96 -7.42 9.85
N ALA A 465 24.86 -6.56 9.35
CA ALA A 465 26.06 -6.18 10.06
C ALA A 465 25.74 -5.22 11.22
N GLY A 466 26.18 -5.59 12.44
CA GLY A 466 26.02 -4.75 13.63
C GLY A 466 24.62 -4.74 14.23
N VAL A 467 23.91 -5.87 14.14
CA VAL A 467 22.59 -6.03 14.74
C VAL A 467 22.67 -5.93 16.28
N PRO A 468 21.85 -5.07 16.93
CA PRO A 468 21.81 -4.93 18.39
C PRO A 468 21.44 -6.22 19.10
N ASN A 469 22.11 -6.51 20.22
CA ASN A 469 21.94 -7.75 20.97
C ASN A 469 20.58 -7.85 21.68
N GLU A 470 19.90 -6.72 21.85
CA GLU A 470 18.65 -6.61 22.59
C GLU A 470 17.40 -6.94 21.75
N ILE A 471 17.57 -7.30 20.47
CA ILE A 471 16.47 -7.59 19.56
C ILE A 471 15.72 -8.86 19.97
N GLU A 472 14.40 -8.74 20.13
CA GLU A 472 13.50 -9.83 20.48
C GLU A 472 13.28 -10.79 19.28
N GLU A 473 13.23 -10.24 18.06
CA GLU A 473 13.05 -11.02 16.83
C GLU A 473 13.92 -10.49 15.67
N LEU A 474 14.90 -11.28 15.24
CA LEU A 474 15.67 -11.04 14.02
C LEU A 474 15.17 -11.97 12.91
N ARG A 475 14.74 -11.37 11.80
CA ARG A 475 14.30 -12.07 10.59
C ARG A 475 15.12 -11.62 9.38
N LEU A 476 15.85 -12.57 8.79
CA LEU A 476 16.55 -12.34 7.53
C LEU A 476 15.57 -12.58 6.38
N VAL A 477 15.34 -11.53 5.58
CA VAL A 477 14.32 -11.48 4.54
C VAL A 477 14.98 -11.71 3.18
N LEU A 478 14.62 -12.80 2.52
CA LEU A 478 15.02 -13.11 1.16
C LEU A 478 13.80 -13.06 0.25
N ASP A 479 13.96 -12.56 -0.97
CA ASP A 479 12.88 -12.58 -1.96
C ASP A 479 12.95 -13.80 -2.86
N THR A 480 11.82 -14.38 -3.23
CA THR A 480 11.78 -15.38 -4.29
C THR A 480 12.31 -14.80 -5.60
N ILE A 481 13.01 -15.63 -6.38
CA ILE A 481 13.51 -15.24 -7.70
C ILE A 481 12.43 -15.63 -8.71
N PRO A 482 11.71 -14.65 -9.31
CA PRO A 482 10.70 -14.99 -10.30
C PRO A 482 11.35 -15.73 -11.47
N PRO A 483 10.71 -16.79 -12.01
CA PRO A 483 11.18 -17.39 -13.24
C PRO A 483 11.09 -16.33 -14.36
N GLU A 484 12.21 -15.93 -14.93
CA GLU A 484 12.20 -14.98 -16.05
C GLU A 484 11.37 -15.50 -17.22
N LYS A 485 10.73 -14.58 -17.97
CA LYS A 485 9.86 -14.85 -19.13
C LYS A 485 10.55 -15.57 -20.31
N SER A 486 11.86 -15.74 -20.26
CA SER A 486 12.59 -16.41 -21.33
C SER A 486 12.17 -17.88 -21.43
N MET A 487 11.72 -18.30 -22.62
CA MET A 487 11.48 -19.71 -22.98
C MET A 487 12.71 -20.62 -22.72
N TYR A 488 13.87 -19.99 -22.49
CA TYR A 488 15.10 -20.57 -21.97
C TYR A 488 15.32 -20.04 -20.55
N SER A 489 14.57 -20.56 -19.58
CA SER A 489 14.81 -20.26 -18.18
C SER A 489 16.17 -20.81 -17.79
N ASN A 490 17.09 -19.90 -17.44
CA ASN A 490 18.40 -20.27 -16.95
C ASN A 490 18.23 -20.71 -15.49
N ASN A 491 17.71 -21.92 -15.27
CA ASN A 491 17.72 -22.58 -13.95
C ASN A 491 19.12 -22.50 -13.32
N ALA A 492 20.18 -22.43 -14.13
CA ALA A 492 21.53 -22.19 -13.67
C ALA A 492 21.75 -20.78 -13.09
N LEU A 493 21.15 -19.71 -13.65
CA LEU A 493 21.18 -18.36 -13.06
C LEU A 493 20.44 -18.34 -11.72
N ARG A 494 19.23 -18.90 -11.66
CA ARG A 494 18.48 -19.02 -10.41
C ARG A 494 19.26 -19.81 -9.35
N THR A 495 19.87 -20.91 -9.75
CA THR A 495 20.75 -21.73 -8.89
C THR A 495 22.01 -20.94 -8.48
N LYS A 496 22.59 -20.13 -9.37
CA LYS A 496 23.75 -19.29 -9.10
C LYS A 496 23.40 -18.25 -8.03
N ILE A 497 22.30 -17.53 -8.18
CA ILE A 497 21.82 -16.54 -7.20
C ILE A 497 21.59 -17.20 -5.83
N TRP A 498 20.88 -18.33 -5.78
CA TRP A 498 20.67 -19.03 -4.50
C TRP A 498 21.97 -19.52 -3.86
N LYS A 499 22.95 -19.98 -4.65
CA LYS A 499 24.29 -20.32 -4.15
C LYS A 499 25.04 -19.10 -3.60
N GLN A 500 24.91 -17.94 -4.24
CA GLN A 500 25.50 -16.69 -3.77
C GLN A 500 24.86 -16.24 -2.46
N ARG A 501 23.52 -16.29 -2.38
CA ARG A 501 22.78 -16.01 -1.13
C ARG A 501 23.14 -16.97 -0.01
N ASP A 502 23.27 -18.27 -0.28
CA ASP A 502 23.71 -19.28 0.69
C ASP A 502 25.13 -19.01 1.19
N HIS A 503 26.02 -18.58 0.30
CA HIS A 503 27.37 -18.20 0.70
C HIS A 503 27.36 -16.95 1.59
N ALA A 504 26.68 -15.88 1.15
CA ALA A 504 26.62 -14.61 1.87
C ALA A 504 25.97 -14.77 3.25
N LEU A 505 24.86 -15.51 3.34
CA LEU A 505 24.20 -15.82 4.61
C LEU A 505 25.10 -16.58 5.56
N ARG A 506 25.80 -17.60 5.06
CA ARG A 506 26.77 -18.33 5.87
C ARG A 506 27.84 -17.40 6.42
N THR A 507 28.42 -16.53 5.59
CA THR A 507 29.44 -15.57 6.03
C THR A 507 28.90 -14.62 7.09
N ILE A 508 27.70 -14.06 6.91
CA ILE A 508 27.05 -13.22 7.93
C ILE A 508 26.84 -13.98 9.24
N VAL A 509 26.42 -15.24 9.16
CA VAL A 509 26.21 -16.07 10.36
C VAL A 509 27.53 -16.43 11.04
N GLU A 510 28.59 -16.68 10.27
CA GLU A 510 29.94 -16.96 10.77
C GLU A 510 30.59 -15.73 11.43
N ASP A 511 30.44 -14.55 10.83
CA ASP A 511 31.20 -13.36 11.21
C ASP A 511 30.44 -12.42 12.15
N ASP A 512 29.14 -12.21 11.93
CA ASP A 512 28.35 -11.16 12.60
C ASP A 512 27.27 -11.69 13.57
N MET A 513 26.96 -13.00 13.57
CA MET A 513 25.99 -13.62 14.48
C MET A 513 26.61 -14.51 15.60
N PRO A 514 27.69 -14.11 16.30
CA PRO A 514 28.33 -14.96 17.32
C PRO A 514 27.51 -15.02 18.63
N GLU A 515 27.45 -16.22 19.23
CA GLU A 515 26.99 -16.69 20.57
C GLU A 515 25.73 -16.09 21.25
N MET A 516 25.24 -14.92 20.87
CA MET A 516 24.25 -14.14 21.62
C MET A 516 22.80 -14.40 21.19
N TYR A 517 22.57 -14.91 19.98
CA TYR A 517 21.24 -15.27 19.51
C TYR A 517 20.99 -16.77 19.69
N ASP A 518 20.02 -17.10 20.54
CA ASP A 518 19.53 -18.49 20.69
C ASP A 518 18.77 -18.97 19.43
N ALA A 519 18.26 -18.04 18.60
CA ALA A 519 17.57 -18.35 17.35
C ALA A 519 17.50 -17.11 16.44
N PHE A 520 17.43 -17.32 15.12
CA PHE A 520 16.96 -16.30 14.19
C PHE A 520 16.02 -16.95 13.16
N GLN A 521 15.17 -16.13 12.54
CA GLN A 521 14.25 -16.61 11.53
C GLN A 521 14.75 -16.28 10.14
N LEU A 522 14.68 -17.24 9.24
CA LEU A 522 14.83 -17.01 7.82
C LEU A 522 13.44 -16.95 7.19
N SER A 523 13.19 -15.86 6.48
CA SER A 523 11.95 -15.65 5.77
C SER A 523 12.20 -15.53 4.28
N ILE A 524 11.45 -16.29 3.51
CA ILE A 524 11.46 -16.21 2.05
C ILE A 524 10.14 -15.58 1.63
N THR A 525 10.18 -14.31 1.21
CA THR A 525 9.01 -13.58 0.77
C THR A 525 8.59 -14.05 -0.60
N GLU A 526 7.33 -14.43 -0.71
CA GLU A 526 6.75 -14.79 -1.99
C GLU A 526 6.49 -13.52 -2.81
N LYS A 527 7.01 -13.53 -4.05
CA LYS A 527 6.66 -12.56 -5.09
C LYS A 527 5.63 -13.15 -6.01
N GLU A 528 4.70 -12.29 -6.39
CA GLU A 528 3.83 -12.53 -7.53
C GLU A 528 4.66 -12.45 -8.80
N ASP A 529 4.56 -13.46 -9.66
CA ASP A 529 5.13 -13.42 -11.01
C ASP A 529 4.41 -12.38 -11.88
N GLU A 530 4.58 -12.38 -13.20
CA GLU A 530 3.89 -11.44 -14.10
C GLU A 530 2.38 -11.72 -14.29
N TYR A 531 1.89 -12.90 -13.92
CA TYR A 531 0.50 -13.33 -14.01
C TYR A 531 -0.26 -13.15 -12.68
N GLY A 532 0.47 -12.91 -11.59
CA GLY A 532 -0.09 -12.77 -10.25
C GLY A 532 -0.08 -14.09 -9.49
N ASP A 533 0.59 -15.11 -10.03
CA ASP A 533 0.80 -16.39 -9.38
C ASP A 533 1.99 -16.28 -8.43
N LEU A 534 1.89 -16.92 -7.27
CA LEU A 534 2.95 -16.88 -6.26
C LEU A 534 4.06 -17.87 -6.62
N VAL A 535 5.30 -17.38 -6.60
CA VAL A 535 6.48 -18.21 -6.78
C VAL A 535 6.88 -18.80 -5.43
N CYS A 536 6.55 -20.07 -5.17
CA CYS A 536 6.77 -20.69 -3.87
C CYS A 536 8.17 -21.33 -3.71
N ASP A 537 9.22 -20.53 -3.50
CA ASP A 537 10.57 -21.08 -3.22
C ASP A 537 10.73 -21.53 -1.75
N GLY A 538 9.89 -21.01 -0.85
CA GLY A 538 9.92 -21.30 0.59
C GLY A 538 9.90 -22.79 0.92
N LYS A 539 9.15 -23.59 0.13
CA LYS A 539 9.07 -25.06 0.28
C LYS A 539 10.41 -25.77 0.08
N PHE A 540 11.37 -25.11 -0.57
CA PHE A 540 12.66 -25.68 -0.92
C PHE A 540 13.83 -24.98 -0.23
N ALA A 541 13.58 -24.08 0.73
CA ALA A 541 14.61 -23.26 1.37
C ALA A 541 15.82 -24.07 1.87
N ARG A 542 15.61 -25.19 2.58
CA ARG A 542 16.71 -26.08 3.04
C ARG A 542 17.55 -26.65 1.90
N LYS A 543 16.95 -26.88 0.72
CA LYS A 543 17.68 -27.32 -0.48
C LYS A 543 18.37 -26.18 -1.21
N LEU A 544 17.83 -24.97 -1.09
CA LEU A 544 18.37 -23.76 -1.71
C LEU A 544 19.54 -23.16 -0.91
N LEU A 545 19.57 -23.38 0.40
CA LEU A 545 20.56 -22.82 1.33
C LEU A 545 21.30 -23.90 2.16
N PRO A 546 21.84 -24.96 1.52
CA PRO A 546 22.37 -26.11 2.24
C PRO A 546 23.58 -25.78 3.12
N LYS A 547 24.43 -24.80 2.75
CA LYS A 547 25.60 -24.44 3.55
C LYS A 547 25.20 -23.71 4.83
N THR A 548 24.25 -22.78 4.73
CA THR A 548 23.75 -21.99 5.86
C THR A 548 23.11 -22.90 6.90
N PHE A 549 22.17 -23.78 6.49
CA PHE A 549 21.53 -24.72 7.40
C PHE A 549 22.54 -25.68 8.04
N LYS A 550 23.45 -26.23 7.25
CA LYS A 550 24.48 -27.14 7.76
C LYS A 550 25.35 -26.46 8.82
N TYR A 551 25.81 -25.24 8.58
CA TYR A 551 26.63 -24.50 9.54
C TYR A 551 25.88 -24.23 10.85
N CYS A 552 24.61 -23.80 10.77
CA CYS A 552 23.80 -23.54 11.96
C CYS A 552 23.51 -24.81 12.78
N GLU A 553 23.19 -25.91 12.10
CA GLU A 553 22.86 -27.20 12.73
C GLU A 553 24.10 -27.92 13.29
N ASP A 554 25.18 -28.02 12.50
CA ASP A 554 26.36 -28.83 12.84
C ASP A 554 27.37 -28.05 13.69
N ASP A 555 27.69 -26.82 13.31
CA ASP A 555 28.85 -26.08 13.82
C ASP A 555 28.48 -25.17 15.00
N LEU A 556 27.31 -24.54 14.97
CA LEU A 556 26.85 -23.65 16.05
C LEU A 556 26.05 -24.38 17.14
N ASN A 557 25.42 -25.52 16.85
CA ASN A 557 24.70 -26.41 17.78
C ASN A 557 23.64 -25.73 18.71
N CYS A 558 23.37 -24.44 18.49
CA CYS A 558 22.66 -23.57 19.41
C CYS A 558 21.75 -22.55 18.71
N VAL A 559 21.84 -22.39 17.39
CA VAL A 559 21.03 -21.40 16.65
C VAL A 559 19.93 -22.14 15.89
N ASP A 560 18.68 -21.98 16.35
CA ASP A 560 17.52 -22.51 15.63
C ASP A 560 17.21 -21.61 14.42
N VAL A 561 17.19 -22.20 13.22
CA VAL A 561 16.85 -21.51 11.97
C VAL A 561 15.42 -21.86 11.59
N GLY A 562 14.49 -21.01 12.03
CA GLY A 562 13.09 -21.13 11.70
C GLY A 562 12.80 -20.68 10.26
N LEU A 563 12.13 -21.51 9.47
CA LEU A 563 11.61 -21.11 8.16
C LEU A 563 10.23 -20.53 8.29
N VAL A 564 10.09 -19.28 7.84
CA VAL A 564 8.83 -18.56 7.86
C VAL A 564 8.33 -18.39 6.44
N GLU A 565 7.13 -18.93 6.17
CA GLU A 565 6.40 -18.60 4.96
C GLU A 565 5.57 -17.34 5.21
N GLU A 566 5.87 -16.31 4.44
CA GLU A 566 5.12 -15.07 4.46
C GLU A 566 4.14 -15.01 3.28
N GLY A 567 3.00 -14.35 3.50
CA GLY A 567 2.03 -14.14 2.44
C GLY A 567 2.50 -13.18 1.35
N PRO A 568 1.64 -12.92 0.34
CA PRO A 568 1.89 -11.93 -0.71
C PRO A 568 2.23 -10.55 -0.14
N SER A 569 2.95 -9.72 -0.90
CA SER A 569 3.37 -8.38 -0.46
C SER A 569 2.24 -7.56 0.16
N ALA A 570 1.07 -7.51 -0.48
CA ALA A 570 -0.06 -6.75 0.04
C ALA A 570 -0.56 -7.26 1.41
N ARG A 571 -0.48 -8.57 1.66
CA ARG A 571 -0.78 -9.18 2.97
C ARG A 571 0.23 -8.78 4.02
N ARG A 572 1.52 -8.82 3.70
CA ARG A 572 2.58 -8.40 4.61
C ARG A 572 2.44 -6.94 5.01
N MET A 573 2.15 -6.06 4.04
CA MET A 573 1.91 -4.64 4.32
C MET A 573 0.68 -4.46 5.22
N ALA A 574 -0.39 -5.22 5.01
CA ALA A 574 -1.57 -5.17 5.87
C ALA A 574 -1.29 -5.64 7.30
N ASP A 575 -0.57 -6.76 7.46
CA ASP A 575 -0.14 -7.25 8.78
C ASP A 575 0.72 -6.18 9.48
N PHE A 576 1.71 -5.62 8.78
CA PHE A 576 2.56 -4.57 9.33
C PHE A 576 1.79 -3.29 9.72
N MET A 577 0.81 -2.85 8.92
CA MET A 577 -0.05 -1.72 9.27
C MET A 577 -0.87 -1.96 10.55
N LEU A 578 -1.21 -3.23 10.81
CA LEU A 578 -2.08 -3.62 11.93
C LEU A 578 -1.31 -3.89 13.22
N SER A 579 -0.15 -4.52 13.13
CA SER A 579 0.57 -5.04 14.30
C SER A 579 2.01 -4.53 14.42
N GLY A 580 2.51 -3.77 13.43
CA GLY A 580 3.91 -3.34 13.37
C GLY A 580 4.88 -4.46 12.99
N HIS A 581 4.41 -5.67 12.70
CA HIS A 581 5.24 -6.82 12.30
C HIS A 581 4.51 -7.67 11.25
N VAL A 582 5.25 -8.54 10.56
CA VAL A 582 4.67 -9.43 9.55
C VAL A 582 4.40 -10.81 10.15
N ASN A 583 3.13 -11.18 10.16
CA ASN A 583 2.69 -12.50 10.58
C ASN A 583 3.19 -13.55 9.60
N GLY A 584 4.04 -14.44 10.10
CA GLY A 584 4.52 -15.58 9.37
C GLY A 584 3.86 -16.86 9.88
N VAL A 585 3.62 -17.82 8.98
CA VAL A 585 3.28 -19.17 9.43
C VAL A 585 4.59 -19.91 9.62
N THR A 586 4.97 -20.16 10.87
CA THR A 586 6.06 -21.08 11.16
C THR A 586 5.60 -22.47 10.71
N ARG A 587 6.31 -23.03 9.74
CA ARG A 587 6.20 -24.46 9.47
C ARG A 587 7.05 -25.17 10.52
N GLU A 588 6.53 -25.27 11.74
CA GLU A 588 6.95 -26.38 12.58
C GLU A 588 6.65 -27.64 11.80
N ASP A 589 7.67 -28.48 11.60
CA ASP A 589 7.68 -29.68 10.77
C ASP A 589 6.37 -30.49 10.88
N GLN A 590 5.37 -30.18 10.06
CA GLN A 590 4.14 -30.99 9.94
C GLN A 590 4.42 -32.36 9.27
N GLY A 591 5.70 -32.76 9.19
CA GLY A 591 6.14 -34.01 8.59
C GLY A 591 7.45 -34.61 9.14
N ALA A 592 8.08 -34.04 10.17
CA ALA A 592 9.22 -34.71 10.81
C ALA A 592 8.72 -35.72 11.86
N CYS A 593 9.11 -36.97 11.67
CA CYS A 593 8.82 -38.08 12.55
C CYS A 593 9.03 -37.73 14.03
N SER A 594 8.04 -38.08 14.85
CA SER A 594 8.22 -38.36 16.26
C SER A 594 9.38 -39.34 16.45
N ASP A 595 10.58 -38.86 16.78
CA ASP A 595 11.63 -39.58 17.54
C ASP A 595 12.92 -38.74 17.72
N SER A 596 12.81 -37.43 17.95
CA SER A 596 13.92 -36.65 18.53
C SER A 596 13.72 -36.52 20.05
N PRO A 597 14.64 -37.04 20.88
CA PRO A 597 14.49 -36.99 22.33
C PRO A 597 14.60 -35.55 22.81
N LYS A 598 13.59 -35.10 23.57
CA LYS A 598 13.59 -33.82 24.30
C LYS A 598 14.86 -33.71 25.14
N ARG A 599 15.92 -33.08 24.61
CA ARG A 599 17.11 -32.69 25.38
C ARG A 599 16.71 -31.58 26.32
N ARG A 600 16.43 -31.94 27.59
CA ARG A 600 16.43 -30.99 28.70
C ARG A 600 17.82 -30.37 28.78
N ARG A 601 17.97 -29.10 28.40
CA ARG A 601 19.13 -28.28 28.75
C ARG A 601 19.16 -28.12 30.27
N SER A 602 19.94 -28.94 30.96
CA SER A 602 20.38 -28.64 32.32
C SER A 602 21.48 -27.60 32.23
N ARG A 603 21.23 -26.38 32.73
CA ARG A 603 22.30 -25.41 33.01
C ARG A 603 23.24 -26.05 34.03
N PHE A 604 24.39 -26.53 33.59
CA PHE A 604 25.50 -26.86 34.47
C PHE A 604 26.03 -25.53 35.04
N CYS A 605 25.71 -25.26 36.30
CA CYS A 605 26.52 -24.35 37.10
C CYS A 605 27.82 -25.08 37.42
N SER A 606 28.95 -24.51 37.03
CA SER A 606 30.28 -24.93 37.48
C SER A 606 30.34 -24.87 39.00
N PRO A 607 30.91 -25.87 39.70
CA PRO A 607 31.26 -25.70 41.09
C PRO A 607 32.46 -24.76 41.17
N SER A 608 32.32 -23.69 41.95
CA SER A 608 33.44 -22.92 42.45
C SER A 608 34.21 -23.80 43.43
N ASP A 609 35.35 -24.33 43.00
CA ASP A 609 36.36 -24.85 43.92
C ASP A 609 37.09 -23.67 44.57
N SER A 610 37.15 -23.75 45.89
CA SER A 610 37.85 -22.88 46.82
C SER A 610 39.36 -23.05 46.76
N GLU A 611 40.09 -21.92 46.80
CA GLU A 611 41.18 -21.66 47.75
C GLU A 611 41.07 -20.23 48.27
#